data_AF-A0A821KBJ9-F1
#
_entry.id   AF-A0A821KBJ9-F1
#
_cell.length_a   1.000
_cell.length_b   1.000
_cell.length_c   1.000
_cell.angle_alpha   90.00
_cell.angle_beta   90.00
_cell.angle_gamma   90.00
#
_symmetry.space_group_name_H-M   'P 1'
#
loop_
_entity.id
_entity.type
_entity.pdbx_description
1 polymer ?
#
loop_
_entity_poly.entity_id
_entity_poly.type
_entity_poly.pdbx_seq_one_letter_code
_entity_poly.pdbx_strand_id
1 'polypeptide(L)'
;MPVESIKPFLIGVAGGPCSGKSTVCQKIVEALQPNDDIDHTDRVTVIAMENFYRPKTAEQRDMALRGNYNLDHPSAFNEQLLYKTLKDLLDGQTVKIARYDPGKYEHTEGAFDTIKPVPVILIEGILVFYFPEIRVWEIFFARNS
;
A
#
# COMPACT_ATOMS: atom_id res chain seq x y z
N MET A 1 -32.71 -10.22 3.18
CA MET A 1 -32.36 -9.40 1.99
C MET A 1 -30.89 -9.62 1.72
N PRO A 2 -30.44 -9.85 0.48
CA PRO A 2 -29.01 -9.89 0.21
C PRO A 2 -28.44 -8.51 0.53
N VAL A 3 -27.44 -8.45 1.40
CA VAL A 3 -26.65 -7.24 1.61
C VAL A 3 -25.93 -7.00 0.29
N GLU A 4 -26.19 -5.87 -0.36
CA GLU A 4 -25.42 -5.49 -1.55
C GLU A 4 -23.93 -5.48 -1.18
N SER A 5 -23.15 -6.28 -1.92
CA SER A 5 -21.70 -6.28 -1.82
C SER A 5 -21.20 -4.90 -2.24
N ILE A 6 -20.79 -4.08 -1.27
CA ILE A 6 -20.15 -2.79 -1.54
C ILE A 6 -18.84 -3.07 -2.24
N LYS A 7 -18.75 -2.72 -3.52
CA LYS A 7 -17.50 -2.79 -4.28
C LYS A 7 -16.50 -1.79 -3.67
N PRO A 8 -15.31 -2.23 -3.25
CA PRO A 8 -14.31 -1.31 -2.68
C PRO A 8 -13.91 -0.21 -3.65
N PHE A 9 -13.64 0.98 -3.10
CA PHE A 9 -13.12 2.13 -3.82
C PHE A 9 -11.61 2.26 -3.56
N LEU A 10 -10.80 2.18 -4.61
CA LEU A 10 -9.34 2.30 -4.53
C LEU A 10 -8.92 3.75 -4.74
N ILE A 11 -8.08 4.28 -3.86
CA ILE A 11 -7.49 5.62 -3.93
C ILE A 11 -5.98 5.48 -3.94
N GLY A 12 -5.34 5.92 -5.02
CA GLY A 12 -3.88 6.05 -5.07
C GLY A 12 -3.38 7.36 -4.47
N VAL A 13 -2.33 7.32 -3.66
CA VAL A 13 -1.64 8.48 -3.08
C VAL A 13 -0.16 8.44 -3.45
N ALA A 14 0.23 9.22 -4.46
CA ALA A 14 1.61 9.27 -4.95
C ALA A 14 2.33 10.58 -4.60
N GLY A 15 3.66 10.52 -4.55
CA GLY A 15 4.52 11.66 -4.24
C GLY A 15 5.92 11.20 -3.84
N GLY A 16 6.91 12.10 -3.97
CA GLY A 16 8.30 11.79 -3.62
C GLY A 16 8.51 11.41 -2.14
N PRO A 17 9.68 10.89 -1.77
CA PRO A 17 10.04 10.66 -0.36
C PRO A 17 9.78 11.93 0.47
N CYS A 18 9.32 11.76 1.71
CA CYS A 18 9.01 12.87 2.63
C CYS A 18 7.97 13.90 2.16
N SER A 19 7.20 13.65 1.09
CA SER A 19 6.17 14.58 0.60
C SER A 19 4.90 14.65 1.49
N GLY A 20 4.80 13.79 2.51
CA GLY A 20 3.66 13.74 3.43
C GLY A 20 2.55 12.75 3.05
N LYS A 21 2.80 11.78 2.15
CA LYS A 21 1.82 10.75 1.73
C LYS A 21 1.20 10.04 2.93
N SER A 22 2.03 9.49 3.82
CA SER A 22 1.55 8.71 4.97
C SER A 22 0.76 9.57 5.94
N THR A 23 1.13 10.85 6.08
CA THR A 23 0.37 11.83 6.86
C THR A 23 -1.01 12.12 6.25
N VAL A 24 -1.11 12.22 4.92
CA VAL A 24 -2.40 12.39 4.23
C VAL A 24 -3.25 11.13 4.39
N CYS A 25 -2.68 9.95 4.18
CA CYS A 25 -3.37 8.68 4.40
C CYS A 25 -3.91 8.57 5.83
N GLN A 26 -3.10 8.91 6.83
CA GLN A 26 -3.52 8.92 8.23
C GLN A 26 -4.70 9.86 8.48
N LYS A 27 -4.66 11.09 7.95
CA LYS A 27 -5.77 12.05 8.08
C LYS A 27 -7.05 11.56 7.41
N ILE A 28 -6.94 10.85 6.27
CA ILE A 28 -8.10 10.24 5.60
C ILE A 28 -8.69 9.13 6.47
N VAL A 29 -7.85 8.27 7.05
CA VAL A 29 -8.28 7.22 7.99
C VAL A 29 -9.00 7.85 9.19
N GLU A 30 -8.42 8.87 9.82
CA GLU A 30 -9.02 9.57 10.96
C GLU A 30 -10.38 10.21 10.62
N ALA A 31 -10.53 10.75 9.40
CA ALA A 31 -11.78 11.36 8.94
C ALA A 31 -12.88 10.34 8.61
N LEU A 32 -12.51 9.17 8.09
CA LEU A 32 -13.44 8.14 7.63
C LEU A 32 -13.71 7.04 8.67
N GLN A 33 -12.86 6.93 9.69
CA GLN A 33 -13.00 6.02 10.83
C GLN A 33 -12.78 6.78 12.14
N PRO A 34 -13.75 7.61 12.56
CA PRO A 34 -13.67 8.28 13.86
C PRO A 34 -13.66 7.25 14.99
N ASN A 35 -12.90 7.50 16.04
CA ASN A 35 -12.76 6.59 17.19
C ASN A 35 -14.07 6.29 17.93
N ASP A 36 -15.14 7.05 17.67
CA ASP A 36 -16.45 6.94 18.30
C ASP A 36 -17.43 6.00 17.56
N ASP A 37 -16.98 5.31 16.51
CA ASP A 37 -17.83 4.41 15.72
C ASP A 37 -18.21 3.15 16.53
N ILE A 38 -19.48 3.05 16.92
CA ILE A 38 -20.08 2.01 17.78
C ILE A 38 -19.98 0.60 17.17
N ASP A 39 -19.86 0.50 15.85
CA ASP A 39 -19.91 -0.77 15.11
C ASP A 39 -18.52 -1.39 14.84
N HIS A 40 -17.43 -0.75 15.31
CA HIS A 40 -16.02 -1.20 15.18
C HIS A 40 -15.64 -1.76 13.79
N THR A 41 -16.32 -1.32 12.72
CA THR A 41 -16.14 -1.87 11.39
C THR A 41 -15.10 -1.05 10.64
N ASP A 42 -14.05 -1.72 10.17
CA ASP A 42 -13.02 -1.05 9.39
C ASP A 42 -13.59 -0.53 8.07
N ARG A 43 -13.54 0.79 7.85
CA ARG A 43 -14.03 1.43 6.63
C ARG A 43 -12.92 1.70 5.62
N VAL A 44 -11.69 1.85 6.11
CA VAL A 44 -10.51 2.21 5.31
C VAL A 44 -9.36 1.27 5.66
N THR A 45 -8.57 0.90 4.65
CA THR A 45 -7.27 0.25 4.85
C THR A 45 -6.20 0.99 4.05
N VAL A 46 -4.98 1.03 4.59
CA VAL A 46 -3.82 1.65 3.93
C VAL A 46 -2.82 0.56 3.57
N ILE A 47 -2.41 0.57 2.31
CA ILE A 47 -1.41 -0.33 1.75
C ILE A 47 -0.22 0.53 1.34
N ALA A 48 0.95 0.22 1.88
CA ALA A 48 2.21 0.83 1.49
C ALA A 48 2.84 0.04 0.33
N MET A 49 3.21 0.73 -0.75
CA MET A 49 3.86 0.15 -1.92
C MET A 49 5.22 -0.49 -1.58
N GLU A 50 5.87 -0.01 -0.52
CA GLU A 50 7.11 -0.55 0.03
C GLU A 50 6.98 -2.01 0.48
N ASN A 51 5.79 -2.47 0.87
CA ASN A 51 5.53 -3.88 1.18
C ASN A 51 5.65 -4.80 -0.05
N PHE A 52 5.80 -4.23 -1.24
CA PHE A 52 5.94 -4.97 -2.49
C PHE A 52 7.35 -4.86 -3.07
N TYR A 53 8.36 -4.44 -2.30
CA TYR A 53 9.75 -4.59 -2.71
C TYR A 53 10.08 -6.06 -2.98
N ARG A 54 10.85 -6.30 -4.03
CA ARG A 54 11.41 -7.63 -4.30
C ARG A 54 12.40 -8.03 -3.19
N PRO A 55 12.46 -9.33 -2.84
CA PRO A 55 13.51 -9.84 -1.97
C PRO A 55 14.89 -9.51 -2.54
N LYS A 56 15.81 -9.12 -1.66
CA LYS A 56 17.18 -8.75 -2.00
C LYS A 56 18.15 -9.85 -1.57
N THR A 57 19.19 -10.10 -2.34
CA THR A 57 20.32 -10.95 -1.90
C THR A 57 21.07 -10.28 -0.74
N ALA A 58 21.94 -11.03 -0.07
CA ALA A 58 22.77 -10.47 1.00
C ALA A 58 23.64 -9.31 0.50
N GLU A 59 24.23 -9.40 -0.69
CA GLU A 59 25.04 -8.33 -1.26
C GLU A 59 24.19 -7.08 -1.57
N GLN A 60 23.00 -7.27 -2.15
CA GLN A 60 22.10 -6.16 -2.46
C GLN A 60 21.61 -5.43 -1.20
N ARG A 61 21.39 -6.17 -0.09
CA ARG A 61 21.05 -5.55 1.20
C ARG A 61 22.21 -4.72 1.76
N ASP A 62 23.44 -5.23 1.70
CA ASP A 62 24.63 -4.46 2.12
C ASP A 62 24.80 -3.19 1.26
N MET A 63 24.58 -3.29 -0.06
CA MET A 63 24.55 -2.11 -0.93
C MET A 63 23.47 -1.10 -0.52
N ALA A 64 22.26 -1.56 -0.19
CA ALA A 64 21.16 -0.69 0.23
C ALA A 64 21.46 0.01 1.57
N LEU A 65 22.04 -0.69 2.54
CA LEU A 65 22.48 -0.12 3.82
C LEU A 65 23.53 0.98 3.64
N ARG A 66 24.36 0.86 2.60
CA ARG A 66 25.37 1.87 2.23
C ARG A 66 24.84 2.97 1.30
N GLY A 67 23.55 2.96 0.97
CA GLY A 67 22.94 3.91 0.02
C GLY A 67 23.32 3.70 -1.44
N ASN A 68 23.95 2.57 -1.78
CA ASN A 68 24.44 2.24 -3.12
C ASN A 68 23.48 1.32 -3.90
N TYR A 69 22.20 1.29 -3.54
CA TYR A 69 21.18 0.51 -4.20
C TYR A 69 19.98 1.40 -4.55
N ASN A 70 19.55 1.38 -5.82
CA ASN A 70 18.44 2.21 -6.26
C ASN A 70 17.10 1.55 -5.91
N LEU A 71 16.49 2.00 -4.81
CA LEU A 71 15.16 1.56 -4.37
C LEU A 71 14.02 2.23 -5.15
N ASP A 72 14.30 3.36 -5.79
CA ASP A 72 13.31 4.15 -6.50
C ASP A 72 13.13 3.69 -7.95
N HIS A 73 13.90 2.69 -8.41
CA HIS A 73 13.72 2.13 -9.73
C HIS A 73 12.49 1.20 -9.76
N PRO A 74 11.64 1.25 -10.81
CA PRO A 74 10.46 0.39 -10.92
C PRO A 74 10.75 -1.10 -10.75
N SER A 75 11.93 -1.57 -11.18
CA SER A 75 12.33 -2.98 -11.03
C SER A 75 12.54 -3.42 -9.58
N ALA A 76 12.67 -2.49 -8.63
CA ALA A 76 12.75 -2.81 -7.21
C ALA A 76 11.43 -3.37 -6.69
N PHE A 77 10.31 -3.09 -7.36
CA PHE A 77 8.97 -3.52 -6.95
C PHE A 77 8.55 -4.80 -7.66
N ASN A 78 7.73 -5.58 -6.95
CA ASN A 78 6.98 -6.71 -7.50
C ASN A 78 5.60 -6.21 -7.94
N GLU A 79 5.56 -5.57 -9.11
CA GLU A 79 4.34 -5.04 -9.73
C GLU A 79 3.22 -6.09 -9.82
N GLN A 80 3.55 -7.32 -10.23
CA GLN A 80 2.57 -8.40 -10.38
C GLN A 80 1.91 -8.76 -9.04
N LEU A 81 2.70 -8.82 -7.96
CA LEU A 81 2.17 -9.06 -6.62
C LEU A 81 1.30 -7.90 -6.15
N LEU A 82 1.75 -6.66 -6.36
CA LEU A 82 0.99 -5.45 -6.02
C LEU A 82 -0.37 -5.43 -6.74
N TYR A 83 -0.37 -5.59 -8.06
CA TYR A 83 -1.59 -5.64 -8.87
C TYR A 83 -2.52 -6.76 -8.40
N LYS A 84 -2.00 -7.97 -8.21
CA LYS A 84 -2.79 -9.11 -7.74
C LYS A 84 -3.43 -8.81 -6.38
N THR A 85 -2.66 -8.29 -5.42
CA THR A 85 -3.16 -7.98 -4.08
C THR A 85 -4.28 -6.94 -4.12
N LEU A 86 -4.13 -5.87 -4.90
CA LEU A 86 -5.18 -4.86 -5.06
C LEU A 86 -6.42 -5.44 -5.72
N LYS A 87 -6.25 -6.26 -6.77
CA LYS A 87 -7.35 -6.90 -7.48
C LYS A 87 -8.13 -7.85 -6.58
N ASP A 88 -7.43 -8.69 -5.82
CA ASP A 88 -8.03 -9.62 -4.85
C ASP A 88 -8.89 -8.86 -3.83
N LEU A 89 -8.38 -7.76 -3.27
CA LEU A 89 -9.14 -6.93 -2.33
C LEU A 89 -10.37 -6.30 -2.96
N LEU A 90 -10.26 -5.78 -4.18
CA LEU A 90 -11.36 -5.20 -4.94
C LEU A 90 -12.44 -6.24 -5.30
N ASP A 91 -12.06 -7.51 -5.39
CA ASP A 91 -12.96 -8.65 -5.60
C ASP A 91 -13.50 -9.23 -4.28
N GLY A 92 -13.29 -8.53 -3.16
CA GLY A 92 -13.79 -8.95 -1.85
C GLY A 92 -13.01 -10.12 -1.23
N GLN A 93 -11.78 -10.36 -1.64
CA GLN A 93 -10.93 -11.41 -1.08
C GLN A 93 -10.03 -10.85 0.02
N THR A 94 -9.85 -11.63 1.10
CA THR A 94 -8.87 -11.33 2.14
C THR A 94 -7.46 -11.69 1.65
N VAL A 95 -6.50 -10.80 1.87
CA VAL A 95 -5.10 -10.98 1.44
C VAL A 95 -4.15 -10.98 2.62
N LYS A 96 -2.97 -11.57 2.44
CA LYS A 96 -1.84 -11.47 3.37
C LYS A 96 -0.70 -10.70 2.70
N ILE A 97 -0.21 -9.67 3.36
CA ILE A 97 0.88 -8.84 2.88
C ILE A 97 2.08 -9.04 3.80
N ALA A 98 3.25 -9.37 3.24
CA ALA A 98 4.47 -9.50 4.02
C ALA A 98 4.90 -8.11 4.54
N ARG A 99 5.32 -8.04 5.80
CA ARG A 99 5.74 -6.78 6.41
C ARG A 99 7.18 -6.46 6.00
N TYR A 100 7.36 -5.32 5.34
CA TYR A 100 8.68 -4.80 5.00
C TYR A 100 9.29 -4.01 6.17
N ASP A 101 10.55 -4.28 6.51
CA ASP A 101 11.34 -3.52 7.48
C ASP A 101 12.27 -2.56 6.72
N PRO A 102 11.96 -1.25 6.66
CA PRO A 102 12.80 -0.28 5.97
C PRO A 102 14.16 -0.08 6.65
N GLY A 103 14.32 -0.43 7.94
CA GLY A 103 15.60 -0.37 8.64
C GLY A 103 16.57 -1.47 8.23
N LYS A 104 16.05 -2.61 7.74
CA LYS A 104 16.84 -3.77 7.28
C LYS A 104 16.82 -3.99 5.77
N TYR A 105 16.01 -3.23 5.05
CA TYR A 105 15.77 -3.37 3.61
C TYR A 105 15.27 -4.76 3.17
N GLU A 106 14.57 -5.46 4.06
CA GLU A 106 14.06 -6.82 3.85
C GLU A 106 12.67 -7.03 4.46
N HIS A 107 12.01 -8.11 4.04
CA HIS A 107 10.75 -8.54 4.65
C HIS A 107 11.03 -9.28 5.96
N THR A 108 10.25 -8.99 7.00
CA THR A 108 10.36 -9.69 8.28
C THR A 108 9.81 -11.11 8.13
N GLU A 109 10.66 -12.11 8.34
CA GLU A 109 10.30 -13.53 8.20
C GLU A 109 9.09 -13.90 9.10
N GLY A 110 8.08 -14.52 8.50
CA GLY A 110 6.86 -14.94 9.21
C GLY A 110 5.90 -13.81 9.60
N ALA A 111 6.24 -12.54 9.36
CA ALA A 111 5.39 -11.40 9.70
C ALA A 111 4.51 -11.00 8.50
N PHE A 112 3.20 -11.18 8.65
CA PHE A 112 2.21 -10.83 7.65
C PHE A 112 1.08 -10.03 8.27
N ASP A 113 0.64 -8.99 7.56
CA ASP A 113 -0.59 -8.27 7.85
C ASP A 113 -1.73 -8.90 7.04
N THR A 114 -2.81 -9.31 7.72
CA THR A 114 -4.01 -9.87 7.08
C THR A 114 -4.99 -8.74 6.82
N ILE A 115 -5.22 -8.41 5.55
CA ILE A 115 -6.07 -7.30 5.13
C ILE A 115 -7.38 -7.86 4.61
N LYS A 116 -8.47 -7.49 5.27
CA LYS A 116 -9.83 -7.80 4.83
C LYS A 116 -10.28 -6.75 3.80
N PRO A 117 -11.14 -7.12 2.85
CA PRO A 117 -11.77 -6.14 1.97
C PRO A 117 -12.62 -5.17 2.80
N VAL A 118 -12.43 -3.89 2.56
CA VAL A 118 -13.15 -2.79 3.21
C VAL A 118 -13.64 -1.81 2.15
N PRO A 119 -14.64 -0.95 2.44
CA PRO A 119 -15.19 -0.03 1.46
C PRO A 119 -14.17 0.90 0.77
N VAL A 120 -13.12 1.33 1.46
CA VAL A 120 -12.08 2.21 0.90
C VAL A 120 -10.68 1.60 1.08
N ILE A 121 -9.94 1.50 -0.01
CA ILE A 121 -8.55 1.03 -0.01
C ILE A 121 -7.67 2.20 -0.43
N LEU A 122 -6.71 2.59 0.42
CA LEU A 122 -5.68 3.56 0.11
C LEU A 122 -4.40 2.80 -0.29
N ILE A 123 -3.82 3.12 -1.44
CA ILE A 123 -2.49 2.65 -1.83
C ILE A 123 -1.55 3.85 -1.93
N GLU A 124 -0.49 3.85 -1.12
CA GLU A 124 0.50 4.93 -1.12
C GLU A 124 1.89 4.48 -1.55
N GLY A 125 2.64 5.37 -2.21
CA GLY A 125 4.01 5.08 -2.62
C GLY A 125 4.56 6.06 -3.65
N ILE A 126 5.86 5.98 -3.88
CA ILE A 126 6.57 6.88 -4.81
C ILE A 126 6.22 6.62 -6.28
N LEU A 127 5.83 5.39 -6.63
CA LEU A 127 5.61 4.93 -8.00
C LEU A 127 4.22 4.32 -8.22
N VAL A 128 3.22 4.63 -7.37
CA VAL A 128 1.86 4.07 -7.48
C VAL A 128 1.29 4.28 -8.89
N PHE A 129 1.52 5.46 -9.47
CA PHE A 129 1.03 5.80 -10.80
C PHE A 129 2.03 5.48 -11.91
N TYR A 130 3.16 4.81 -11.65
CA TYR A 130 4.10 4.43 -12.70
C TYR A 130 3.52 3.28 -13.54
N PHE A 131 3.04 2.23 -12.88
CA PHE A 131 2.56 0.99 -13.49
C PHE A 131 1.18 1.16 -14.16
N PRO A 132 1.06 0.90 -15.48
CA PRO A 132 -0.19 1.14 -16.23
C PRO A 132 -1.41 0.42 -15.64
N GLU A 133 -1.21 -0.82 -15.17
CA GLU A 133 -2.26 -1.69 -14.63
C GLU A 133 -2.85 -1.15 -13.31
N ILE A 134 -2.08 -0.34 -12.59
CA ILE A 134 -2.48 0.32 -11.33
C ILE A 134 -3.00 1.75 -11.59
N ARG A 135 -2.54 2.37 -12.68
CA ARG A 135 -2.93 3.75 -13.03
C ARG A 135 -4.39 3.89 -13.46
N VAL A 136 -5.00 2.83 -14.00
CA VAL A 136 -6.37 2.87 -14.53
C VAL A 136 -7.46 2.96 -13.45
N TRP A 137 -7.08 2.90 -12.17
CA TRP A 137 -8.00 2.98 -11.02
C TRP A 137 -8.06 4.43 -10.47
N GLU A 138 -9.16 4.79 -9.81
CA GLU A 138 -9.48 6.17 -9.37
C GLU A 138 -8.34 6.86 -8.59
N ILE A 139 -8.09 8.14 -8.89
CA ILE A 139 -6.81 8.85 -8.62
C ILE A 139 -7.00 10.07 -7.72
N PHE A 140 -6.15 10.22 -6.69
CA PHE A 140 -6.02 11.47 -5.93
C PHE A 140 -4.55 11.92 -5.81
N PHE A 141 -4.27 13.21 -6.01
CA PHE A 141 -2.92 13.76 -5.83
C PHE A 141 -2.84 14.55 -4.53
N ALA A 142 -1.97 14.12 -3.61
CA ALA A 142 -1.55 14.94 -2.49
C ALA A 142 -0.50 15.96 -2.97
N ARG A 143 -0.94 17.12 -3.47
CA ARG A 143 -0.08 18.30 -3.56
C ARG A 143 -0.13 19.01 -2.22
N ASN A 144 0.92 18.88 -1.42
CA ASN A 144 1.20 19.88 -0.39
C ASN A 144 1.77 21.12 -1.11
N SER A 145 1.04 22.22 -1.03
CA SER A 145 1.51 23.58 -1.32
C SER A 145 2.49 24.06 -0.26
#